data_AF-A0A2K3PQ36-F1
#
_entry.id   AF-A0A2K3PQ36-F1
#
_cell.length_a   1.000
_cell.length_b   1.000
_cell.length_c   1.000
_cell.angle_alpha   90.00
_cell.angle_beta   90.00
_cell.angle_gamma   90.00
#
_symmetry.space_group_name_H-M   'P 1'
#
loop_
_entity.id
_entity.type
_entity.pdbx_description
1 polymer ?
#
loop_
_entity_poly.entity_id
_entity_poly.type
_entity_poly.pdbx_seq_one_letter_code
_entity_poly.pdbx_strand_id
1 'polypeptide(L)'
;MLSNTVYSVDLIRSSDKAGEFKELVTNIMKEVGRPNVADCFPVLKVLDPIGIRGRVGEYFGKLLEIFGEMVDERLKMRELKGYCGKSDMLDAMLDDENNIGEKYEEKIARLSVYHQSKVSRLSVKQGF
;
A
#
# COMPACT_ATOMS: atom_id res chain seq x y z
N MET A 1 -15.93 -0.92 13.92
CA MET A 1 -15.46 -2.32 13.85
C MET A 1 -14.50 -2.55 12.68
N LEU A 2 -14.80 -2.11 11.45
CA LEU A 2 -13.85 -2.20 10.32
C LEU A 2 -12.51 -1.49 10.59
N SER A 3 -12.54 -0.28 11.16
CA SER A 3 -11.34 0.48 11.52
C SER A 3 -10.38 -0.34 12.37
N ASN A 4 -10.86 -0.96 13.44
CA ASN A 4 -10.08 -1.77 14.37
C ASN A 4 -9.48 -3.03 13.73
N THR A 5 -10.12 -3.58 12.69
CA THR A 5 -9.61 -4.72 11.92
C THR A 5 -8.49 -4.30 10.97
N VAL A 6 -8.63 -3.14 10.34
CA VAL A 6 -7.63 -2.61 9.38
C VAL A 6 -6.42 -2.04 10.13
N TYR A 7 -6.66 -1.32 11.21
CA TYR A 7 -5.69 -0.66 12.05
C TYR A 7 -6.14 -0.87 13.50
N SER A 8 -5.40 -1.64 14.31
CA SER A 8 -5.71 -1.94 15.72
C SER A 8 -5.67 -0.72 16.67
N VAL A 9 -5.88 0.47 16.12
CA VAL A 9 -6.26 1.67 16.84
C VAL A 9 -7.70 1.93 16.45
N ASP A 10 -8.55 2.11 17.46
CA ASP A 10 -9.93 2.47 17.21
C ASP A 10 -9.94 3.88 16.60
N LEU A 11 -9.96 3.94 15.26
CA LEU A 11 -9.98 5.19 14.48
C LEU A 11 -11.19 6.06 14.87
N ILE A 12 -12.17 5.46 15.56
CA ILE A 12 -13.40 6.06 16.08
C ILE A 12 -13.21 6.71 17.48
N ARG A 13 -12.13 6.40 18.21
CA ARG A 13 -11.89 6.93 19.57
C ARG A 13 -11.27 8.32 19.59
N SER A 14 -10.59 8.76 18.53
CA SER A 14 -10.33 10.17 18.31
C SER A 14 -11.54 10.76 17.58
N SER A 15 -12.48 11.32 18.33
CA SER A 15 -13.73 11.91 17.84
C SER A 15 -13.55 12.72 16.54
N ASP A 16 -12.45 13.46 16.47
CA ASP A 16 -12.15 14.35 15.35
C ASP A 16 -11.75 13.58 14.08
N LYS A 17 -10.69 12.73 14.13
CA LYS A 17 -10.27 11.93 12.96
C LYS A 17 -11.34 10.91 12.51
N ALA A 18 -12.14 10.42 13.45
CA ALA A 18 -13.26 9.52 13.18
C ALA A 18 -14.35 10.17 12.32
N GLY A 19 -14.69 11.42 12.66
CA GLY A 19 -15.66 12.23 11.95
C GLY A 19 -15.18 12.55 10.54
N GLU A 20 -13.93 13.01 10.43
CA GLU A 20 -13.29 13.34 9.14
C GLU A 20 -13.23 12.12 8.21
N PHE A 21 -12.78 10.96 8.71
CA PHE A 21 -12.73 9.73 7.92
C PHE A 21 -14.13 9.31 7.44
N LYS A 22 -15.13 9.34 8.33
CA LYS A 22 -16.51 8.99 7.98
C LYS A 22 -17.09 9.96 6.94
N GLU A 23 -16.82 11.26 7.08
CA GLU A 23 -17.26 12.27 6.14
C GLU A 23 -16.62 12.08 4.76
N LEU A 24 -15.30 11.85 4.72
CA LEU A 24 -14.56 11.58 3.48
C LEU A 24 -15.11 10.34 2.74
N VAL A 25 -15.26 9.21 3.45
CA VAL A 25 -15.82 7.98 2.85
C VAL A 25 -17.26 8.19 2.38
N THR A 26 -18.07 8.93 3.14
CA THR A 26 -19.45 9.25 2.75
C THR A 26 -19.50 10.12 1.50
N ASN A 27 -18.61 11.12 1.39
CA ASN A 27 -18.53 11.99 0.22
C ASN A 27 -18.03 11.23 -1.01
N ILE A 28 -17.05 10.34 -0.85
CA ILE A 28 -16.62 9.42 -1.91
C ILE A 28 -17.79 8.52 -2.37
N MET A 29 -18.52 7.90 -1.44
CA MET A 29 -19.68 7.06 -1.79
C MET A 29 -20.79 7.84 -2.50
N LYS A 30 -21.01 9.11 -2.15
CA LYS A 30 -21.98 9.96 -2.85
C LYS A 30 -21.56 10.28 -4.29
N GLU A 31 -20.27 10.55 -4.50
CA GLU A 31 -19.73 10.85 -5.83
C GLU A 31 -19.62 9.60 -6.71
N VAL A 32 -19.21 8.45 -6.14
CA VAL A 32 -19.07 7.16 -6.84
C VAL A 32 -20.42 6.45 -7.03
N GLY A 33 -21.35 6.60 -6.07
CA GLY A 33 -22.68 6.00 -6.09
C GLY A 33 -23.73 6.77 -6.89
N ARG A 34 -23.35 7.93 -7.47
CA ARG A 34 -24.18 8.61 -8.46
C ARG A 34 -24.31 7.68 -9.67
N PRO A 35 -25.53 7.28 -10.08
CA PRO A 35 -25.70 6.31 -11.16
C PRO A 35 -24.93 6.79 -12.39
N ASN A 36 -23.97 5.98 -12.80
CA ASN A 36 -22.98 6.36 -13.80
C ASN A 36 -23.68 6.48 -15.16
N VAL A 37 -23.75 7.67 -15.72
CA VAL A 37 -24.28 7.89 -17.09
C VAL A 37 -23.46 7.12 -18.14
N ALA A 38 -22.22 6.72 -17.81
CA ALA A 38 -21.39 5.86 -18.66
C ALA A 38 -21.75 4.37 -18.61
N ASP A 39 -22.54 3.93 -17.62
CA ASP A 39 -23.13 2.57 -17.63
C ASP A 39 -24.36 2.50 -18.56
N CYS A 40 -24.98 3.64 -18.87
CA CYS A 40 -26.07 3.75 -19.87
C CYS A 40 -25.58 4.09 -21.29
N PHE A 41 -24.42 4.73 -21.46
CA PHE A 41 -23.90 5.16 -22.77
C PHE A 41 -22.42 4.79 -22.97
N PRO A 42 -22.12 3.70 -23.71
CA PRO A 42 -20.76 3.21 -23.96
C PRO A 42 -19.83 4.22 -24.64
N VAL A 43 -20.38 5.24 -25.31
CA VAL A 43 -19.62 6.31 -25.97
C VAL A 43 -18.94 7.25 -24.95
N LEU A 44 -19.48 7.37 -23.73
CA LEU A 44 -18.86 8.16 -22.64
C LEU A 44 -17.81 7.38 -21.85
N LYS A 45 -17.73 6.05 -22.03
CA LYS A 45 -16.75 5.14 -21.38
C LYS A 45 -15.30 5.41 -21.84
N VAL A 46 -15.12 5.94 -23.04
CA VAL A 46 -13.80 6.29 -23.61
C VAL A 46 -13.32 7.68 -23.15
N LEU A 47 -14.25 8.54 -22.74
CA LEU A 47 -13.93 9.87 -22.22
C LEU A 47 -13.45 9.85 -20.77
N ASP A 48 -13.54 8.71 -20.06
CA ASP A 48 -13.25 8.67 -18.64
C ASP A 48 -12.36 7.52 -18.15
N PRO A 49 -11.05 7.55 -18.47
CA PRO A 49 -10.02 7.00 -17.60
C PRO A 49 -9.39 8.08 -16.70
N ILE A 50 -9.71 9.37 -16.92
CA ILE A 50 -8.91 10.50 -16.40
C ILE A 50 -9.74 11.72 -15.91
N GLY A 51 -11.08 11.77 -16.04
CA GLY A 51 -11.87 13.02 -15.90
C GLY A 51 -12.63 13.22 -14.59
N ILE A 52 -13.11 12.14 -13.94
CA ILE A 52 -13.71 12.19 -12.58
C ILE A 52 -12.64 12.45 -11.49
N ARG A 53 -11.35 12.49 -11.88
CA ARG A 53 -10.16 12.66 -11.03
C ARG A 53 -10.09 13.97 -10.23
N GLY A 54 -10.83 15.02 -10.57
CA GLY A 54 -10.66 16.33 -9.92
C GLY A 54 -11.14 16.37 -8.47
N ARG A 55 -12.46 16.20 -8.26
CA ARG A 55 -13.07 16.29 -6.92
C ARG A 55 -12.99 14.99 -6.13
N VAL A 56 -13.20 13.85 -6.80
CA VAL A 56 -13.03 12.53 -6.18
C VAL A 56 -11.56 12.32 -5.82
N GLY A 57 -10.62 12.78 -6.66
CA GLY A 57 -9.19 12.73 -6.37
C GLY A 57 -8.76 13.58 -5.17
N GLU A 58 -9.42 14.72 -4.90
CA GLU A 58 -9.14 15.50 -3.68
C GLU A 58 -9.56 14.74 -2.41
N TYR A 59 -10.77 14.15 -2.41
CA TYR A 59 -11.23 13.34 -1.27
C TYR A 59 -10.40 12.07 -1.09
N PHE A 60 -10.04 11.39 -2.19
CA PHE A 60 -9.12 10.25 -2.14
C PHE A 60 -7.71 10.67 -1.72
N GLY A 61 -7.23 11.85 -2.11
CA GLY A 61 -5.94 12.39 -1.67
C GLY A 61 -5.89 12.56 -0.16
N LYS A 62 -6.90 13.21 0.42
CA LYS A 62 -7.02 13.36 1.89
C LYS A 62 -7.17 12.00 2.59
N LEU A 63 -7.90 11.07 1.98
CA LEU A 63 -8.02 9.72 2.50
C LEU A 63 -6.66 8.99 2.51
N LEU A 64 -5.90 9.08 1.42
CA LEU A 64 -4.56 8.49 1.30
C LEU A 64 -3.55 9.13 2.25
N GLU A 65 -3.66 10.43 2.52
CA GLU A 65 -2.85 11.13 3.52
C GLU A 65 -3.06 10.56 4.93
N ILE A 66 -4.33 10.34 5.33
CA ILE A 66 -4.66 9.67 6.60
C ILE A 66 -4.09 8.25 6.64
N PHE A 67 -4.15 7.50 5.54
CA PHE A 67 -3.52 6.18 5.45
C PHE A 67 -1.99 6.24 5.54
N GLY A 68 -1.37 7.24 4.92
CA GLY A 68 0.07 7.48 5.00
C GLY A 68 0.52 7.75 6.44
N GLU A 69 -0.20 8.62 7.17
CA GLU A 69 0.07 8.87 8.59
C GLU A 69 0.00 7.59 9.43
N MET A 70 -1.00 6.74 9.20
CA MET A 70 -1.15 5.46 9.92
C MET A 70 0.00 4.48 9.62
N VAL A 71 0.47 4.44 8.38
CA VAL A 71 1.62 3.62 7.97
C VAL A 71 2.89 4.14 8.65
N ASP A 72 3.14 5.45 8.59
CA ASP A 72 4.32 6.08 9.20
C ASP A 72 4.36 5.91 10.71
N GLU A 73 3.21 6.09 11.39
CA GLU A 73 3.07 5.82 12.82
C GLU A 73 3.41 4.36 13.14
N ARG A 74 2.92 3.42 12.33
CA ARG A 74 3.17 1.99 12.53
C ARG A 74 4.63 1.62 12.33
N LEU A 75 5.26 2.14 11.27
CA LEU A 75 6.68 1.92 11.00
C LEU A 75 7.54 2.44 12.16
N LYS A 76 7.27 3.64 12.66
CA LYS A 76 7.95 4.18 13.86
C LYS A 76 7.74 3.31 15.09
N MET A 77 6.55 2.76 15.31
CA MET A 77 6.29 1.84 16.42
C MET A 77 7.10 0.54 16.30
N ARG A 78 7.28 0.02 15.07
CA ARG A 78 8.07 -1.19 14.80
C ARG A 78 9.57 -1.00 15.06
N GLU A 79 10.09 0.23 14.94
CA GLU A 79 11.47 0.56 15.29
C GLU A 79 11.73 0.57 16.81
N LEU A 80 10.67 0.69 17.63
CA LEU A 80 10.80 0.68 19.09
C LEU A 80 11.12 -0.72 19.62
N LYS A 81 12.11 -0.82 20.51
CA LYS A 81 12.44 -2.08 21.20
C LYS A 81 11.23 -2.58 21.99
N GLY A 82 10.80 -3.80 21.69
CA GLY A 82 9.69 -4.47 22.38
C GLY A 82 8.34 -4.37 21.65
N TYR A 83 8.32 -3.92 20.40
CA TYR A 83 7.12 -3.99 19.57
C TYR A 83 6.68 -5.45 19.40
N CYS A 84 5.53 -5.78 19.95
CA CYS A 84 4.82 -7.02 19.71
C CYS A 84 3.75 -6.69 18.67
N GLY A 85 3.86 -7.23 17.46
CA GLY A 85 2.94 -6.97 16.34
C GLY A 85 1.49 -6.98 16.78
N LYS A 86 0.69 -6.03 16.30
CA LYS A 86 -0.73 -5.94 16.61
C LYS A 86 -1.57 -6.96 15.83
N SER A 87 -0.97 -7.68 14.87
CA SER A 87 -1.62 -8.73 14.05
C SER A 87 -2.88 -8.20 13.33
N ASP A 88 -2.87 -6.92 12.97
CA ASP A 88 -3.90 -6.34 12.12
C ASP A 88 -3.54 -6.42 10.64
N MET A 89 -4.50 -6.09 9.78
CA MET A 89 -4.30 -6.12 8.34
C MET A 89 -3.12 -5.25 7.91
N LEU A 90 -2.95 -4.06 8.51
CA LEU A 90 -1.80 -3.20 8.21
C LEU A 90 -0.48 -3.89 8.56
N ASP A 91 -0.41 -4.58 9.71
CA ASP A 91 0.78 -5.34 10.05
C ASP A 91 1.08 -6.47 9.07
N ALA A 92 0.06 -7.23 8.67
CA ALA A 92 0.22 -8.30 7.68
C ALA A 92 0.73 -7.77 6.33
N MET A 93 0.21 -6.62 5.87
CA MET A 93 0.65 -6.00 4.62
C MET A 93 2.10 -5.51 4.70
N LEU A 94 2.52 -4.94 5.84
CA LEU A 94 3.91 -4.52 6.05
C LEU A 94 4.88 -5.71 6.18
N ASP A 95 4.42 -6.83 6.73
CA ASP A 95 5.22 -8.05 6.81
C ASP A 95 5.43 -8.68 5.43
N ASP A 96 4.39 -8.68 4.58
CA ASP A 96 4.50 -9.13 3.20
C ASP A 96 5.51 -8.29 2.40
N GLU A 97 5.49 -6.96 2.53
CA GLU A 97 6.44 -6.07 1.83
C GLU A 97 7.90 -6.37 2.24
N ASN A 98 8.16 -6.57 3.54
CA ASN A 98 9.50 -6.93 4.03
C ASN A 98 9.94 -8.31 3.50
N ASN A 99 9.05 -9.30 3.53
CA ASN A 99 9.32 -10.65 3.01
C ASN A 99 9.63 -10.62 1.51
N ILE A 100 8.94 -9.78 0.75
CA ILE A 100 9.20 -9.57 -0.68
C ILE A 100 10.61 -8.99 -0.88
N GLY A 101 10.99 -7.99 -0.10
CA GLY A 101 12.34 -7.41 -0.12
C GLY A 101 13.43 -8.45 0.15
N GLU A 102 13.32 -9.21 1.23
CA GLU A 102 14.27 -10.27 1.58
C GLU A 102 14.43 -11.33 0.48
N LYS A 103 13.32 -11.71 -0.14
CA LYS A 103 13.32 -12.67 -1.27
C LYS A 103 14.07 -12.14 -2.48
N TYR A 104 13.95 -10.85 -2.80
CA TYR A 104 14.68 -10.26 -3.92
C TYR A 104 16.17 -10.12 -3.62
N GLU A 105 16.53 -9.69 -2.41
CA GLU A 105 17.93 -9.64 -1.96
C GLU A 105 18.61 -11.01 -2.02
N GLU A 106 17.93 -12.06 -1.54
CA GLU A 106 18.44 -13.43 -1.63
C GLU A 106 18.65 -13.87 -3.09
N LYS A 107 17.70 -13.54 -3.98
CA LYS A 107 17.79 -13.86 -5.41
C LYS A 107 18.97 -13.13 -6.07
N ILE A 108 19.20 -11.87 -5.73
CA ILE A 108 20.34 -11.08 -6.20
C ILE A 108 21.66 -11.68 -5.71
N ALA A 109 21.74 -12.07 -4.43
CA ALA A 109 22.92 -12.71 -3.86
C ALA A 109 23.24 -14.05 -4.56
N ARG A 110 22.24 -14.90 -4.78
CA ARG A 110 22.41 -16.19 -5.48
C ARG A 110 22.90 -16.02 -6.92
N LEU A 111 22.35 -15.04 -7.65
CA LEU A 111 22.81 -14.73 -9.01
C LEU A 111 24.25 -14.23 -9.01
N SER A 112 24.61 -13.38 -8.05
CA SER A 112 25.98 -12.84 -7.92
C SER A 112 27.01 -13.95 -7.71
N VAL A 113 26.71 -14.90 -6.81
CA VAL A 113 27.55 -16.10 -6.57
C VAL A 113 27.65 -16.98 -7.83
N TYR A 114 26.54 -17.19 -8.54
CA TYR A 114 26.55 -17.95 -9.79
C TYR A 114 27.47 -17.31 -10.84
N HIS A 115 27.40 -16.00 -11.02
CA HIS A 115 28.25 -15.27 -11.96
C HIS A 115 29.73 -15.37 -11.57
N GLN A 116 30.09 -15.16 -10.30
CA GLN A 116 31.47 -15.33 -9.83
C GLN A 116 31.99 -16.74 -10.08
N SER A 117 31.20 -17.78 -9.73
CA SER A 117 31.56 -19.18 -9.97
C SER A 117 31.73 -19.51 -11.46
N LYS A 118 30.94 -18.89 -12.33
CA LYS A 118 31.05 -19.08 -13.79
C LYS A 118 32.30 -18.41 -14.34
N VAL A 119 32.62 -17.19 -13.89
CA VAL A 119 33.85 -16.47 -14.26
C VAL A 119 35.08 -17.27 -13.84
N SER A 120 35.16 -17.71 -12.57
CA SER A 120 36.31 -18.50 -12.10
C SER A 120 36.50 -19.80 -12.88
N ARG A 121 35.41 -20.50 -13.23
CA ARG A 121 35.49 -21.72 -14.05
C ARG A 121 35.93 -21.46 -15.50
N LEU A 122 35.59 -20.30 -16.06
CA LEU A 122 36.03 -19.90 -17.39
C LEU A 122 37.51 -19.51 -17.39
N SER A 123 37.98 -18.77 -16.39
CA SER A 123 39.40 -18.42 -16.24
C SER A 123 40.29 -19.66 -16.10
N VAL A 124 39.87 -20.64 -15.28
CA VAL A 124 40.59 -21.92 -15.13
C VAL A 124 40.63 -22.73 -16.44
N LYS A 125 39.57 -22.68 -17.25
CA LYS A 125 39.55 -23.38 -18.56
C LYS A 125 40.36 -22.69 -19.65
N GLN A 126 40.61 -21.38 -19.53
CA GLN A 126 41.34 -20.60 -20.53
C GLN A 126 42.83 -20.43 -20.23
N GLY A 127 43.33 -20.92 -19.09
CA GLY A 127 44.78 -21.04 -18.84
C GLY A 127 45.51 -19.71 -18.62
N PHE A 128 44.87 -18.76 -17.94
CA PHE A 128 45.58 -17.69 -17.23
C PHE A 128 45.93 -18.13 -15.82
#